data_AF-A0A7W5ZLA7-F1
#
_entry.id   AF-A0A7W5ZLA7-F1
#
_cell.length_a   1.000
_cell.length_b   1.000
_cell.length_c   1.000
_cell.angle_alpha   90.00
_cell.angle_beta   90.00
_cell.angle_gamma   90.00
#
_symmetry.space_group_name_H-M   'P 1'
#
loop_
_entity.id
_entity.type
_entity.pdbx_description
1 polymer ?
#
loop_
_entity_poly.entity_id
_entity_poly.type
_entity_poly.pdbx_seq_one_letter_code
_entity_poly.pdbx_strand_id
1 'polypeptide(L)'
;MNPTTSYSPTLVKSGLLTALFLGLCLTFNRQLSATELALDSPFFVVLFFLLFTVGHPAVVARWQPRLTASGQRALLFPALLIGILYAYLIVHGHSPFQGSAGLFIFFLVFPTLGFIALQRVDAPVAWSDVIFLLLIVIPATSISFGVGTSLPFKGSGFSNAMRLVIMISAVYGFSYVRRLPNVGFYLTFRWNYLFIALGAWLSFLLLVAVLGYFGKFLNLTGHDILSSTFMYEYLKDFVRIFCGTALFEELFLRGILQNLITRKVTDSPRWNAYLKWGFIFFFVLSFVTGYLVEPKLTWFPMLTTALLFGAAYLIERQKFEKLGTYTALAITSVFFGLVHFHAGSMLFVGLASVAGWAYGYTYLKTQNVFYAALVHTLVNSSEFLFHI
;
A
#
# COMPACT_ATOMS: atom_id res chain seq x y z
N MET A 1 -5.37 11.13 20.82
CA MET A 1 -4.42 11.81 19.92
C MET A 1 -3.27 12.30 20.78
N ASN A 2 -2.03 11.81 20.58
CA ASN A 2 -0.88 12.35 21.32
C ASN A 2 -0.49 13.72 20.74
N PRO A 3 -0.50 14.80 21.53
CA PRO A 3 -0.21 16.14 21.07
C PRO A 3 1.29 16.45 21.22
N THR A 4 2.20 15.83 20.45
CA THR A 4 3.65 16.05 20.71
C THR A 4 4.59 16.04 19.51
N THR A 5 4.12 15.97 18.27
CA THR A 5 5.02 16.20 17.11
C THR A 5 4.79 17.59 16.56
N SER A 6 5.67 18.52 16.90
CA SER A 6 5.67 19.84 16.27
C SER A 6 6.08 19.73 14.79
N TYR A 7 5.62 20.70 14.00
CA TYR A 7 5.80 20.71 12.55
C TYR A 7 7.29 20.66 12.14
N SER A 8 8.16 21.47 12.75
CA SER A 8 9.56 21.57 12.34
C SER A 8 10.39 20.29 12.58
N PRO A 9 10.35 19.64 13.76
CA PRO A 9 11.04 18.36 13.96
C PRO A 9 10.58 17.26 13.02
N THR A 10 9.30 17.28 12.62
CA THR A 10 8.76 16.34 11.62
C THR A 10 9.47 16.50 10.27
N LEU A 11 9.65 17.75 9.82
CA LEU A 11 10.35 18.03 8.57
C LEU A 11 11.83 17.63 8.64
N VAL A 12 12.51 17.93 9.75
CA VAL A 12 13.92 17.55 9.95
C VAL A 12 14.07 16.03 9.89
N LYS A 13 13.24 15.29 10.62
CA LYS A 13 13.26 13.82 10.60
C LYS A 13 13.02 13.27 9.20
N SER A 14 12.06 13.82 8.46
CA SER A 14 11.77 13.40 7.09
C SER A 14 12.90 13.73 6.12
N GLY A 15 13.57 14.87 6.31
CA GLY A 15 14.78 15.23 5.57
C GLY A 15 15.94 14.26 5.82
N LEU A 16 16.19 13.90 7.08
CA LEU A 16 17.21 12.90 7.43
C LEU A 16 16.91 11.53 6.83
N LEU A 17 15.65 11.09 6.85
CA LEU A 17 15.23 9.84 6.21
C LEU A 17 15.40 9.89 4.69
N THR A 18 15.06 11.02 4.07
CA THR A 18 15.27 11.23 2.63
C THR A 18 16.74 11.15 2.27
N ALA A 19 17.62 11.77 3.07
CA ALA A 19 19.07 11.72 2.88
C ALA A 19 19.62 10.29 3.05
N LEU A 20 19.12 9.53 4.04
CA LEU A 20 19.48 8.12 4.23
C LEU A 20 19.09 7.28 3.01
N PHE A 21 17.85 7.42 2.53
CA PHE A 21 17.37 6.70 1.35
C PHE A 21 18.11 7.12 0.08
N LEU A 22 18.49 8.40 -0.06
CA LEU A 22 19.35 8.84 -1.15
C LEU A 22 20.72 8.17 -1.09
N GLY A 23 21.35 8.12 0.09
CA GLY A 23 22.63 7.43 0.27
C GLY A 23 22.58 5.94 -0.12
N LEU A 24 21.52 5.23 0.29
CA LEU A 24 21.29 3.85 -0.14
C LEU A 24 21.07 3.75 -1.65
N CYS A 25 20.29 4.68 -2.24
CA CYS A 25 19.99 4.70 -3.66
C CYS A 25 21.27 4.87 -4.49
N LEU A 26 22.13 5.82 -4.11
CA LEU A 26 23.43 6.05 -4.74
C LEU A 26 24.35 4.83 -4.58
N THR A 27 24.32 4.16 -3.42
CA THR A 27 25.14 2.97 -3.17
C THR A 27 24.71 1.80 -4.05
N PHE A 28 23.41 1.53 -4.16
CA PHE A 28 22.88 0.39 -4.95
C PHE A 28 22.89 0.64 -6.46
N ASN A 29 23.08 1.90 -6.88
CA ASN A 29 23.15 2.30 -8.28
C ASN A 29 24.52 2.88 -8.67
N ARG A 30 25.59 2.58 -7.91
CA ARG A 30 26.96 3.08 -8.15
C ARG A 30 27.53 2.72 -9.53
N GLN A 31 26.95 1.72 -10.20
CA GLN A 31 27.28 1.31 -11.56
C GLN A 31 26.79 2.28 -12.64
N LEU A 32 25.86 3.19 -12.30
CA LEU A 32 25.37 4.21 -13.23
C LEU A 32 26.39 5.36 -13.36
N SER A 33 26.28 6.13 -14.43
CA SER A 33 27.12 7.31 -14.62
C SER A 33 26.80 8.39 -13.57
N ALA A 34 27.82 9.16 -13.17
CA ALA A 34 27.64 10.26 -12.22
C ALA A 34 26.61 11.30 -12.73
N THR A 35 26.56 11.53 -14.05
CA THR A 35 25.57 12.40 -14.68
C THR A 35 24.15 11.89 -14.49
N GLU A 36 23.91 10.60 -14.69
CA GLU A 36 22.58 9.99 -14.51
C GLU A 36 22.13 10.15 -13.04
N LEU A 37 22.98 9.76 -12.10
CA LEU A 37 22.69 9.88 -10.67
C LEU A 37 22.45 11.34 -10.24
N ALA A 38 23.21 12.29 -10.80
CA ALA A 38 23.03 13.71 -10.51
C ALA A 38 21.71 14.27 -11.08
N LEU A 39 21.28 13.80 -12.26
CA LEU A 39 19.99 14.18 -12.86
C LEU A 39 18.80 13.62 -12.06
N ASP A 40 18.91 12.39 -11.56
CA ASP A 40 17.85 11.71 -10.81
C ASP A 40 17.72 12.19 -9.35
N SER A 41 18.83 12.58 -8.73
CA SER A 41 18.90 12.89 -7.29
C SER A 41 17.91 13.98 -6.82
N PRO A 42 17.71 15.11 -7.52
CA PRO A 42 16.73 16.12 -7.13
C PRO A 42 15.29 15.57 -7.08
N PHE A 43 14.90 14.78 -8.08
CA PHE A 43 13.58 14.15 -8.13
C PHE A 43 13.41 13.12 -7.02
N PHE A 44 14.46 12.33 -6.75
CA PHE A 44 14.49 11.41 -5.63
C PHE A 44 14.26 12.14 -4.30
N VAL A 45 15.03 13.20 -4.04
CA VAL A 45 14.91 13.99 -2.81
C VAL A 45 13.51 14.56 -2.65
N VAL A 46 12.95 15.19 -3.68
CA VAL A 46 11.62 15.80 -3.60
C VAL A 46 10.54 14.73 -3.37
N LEU A 47 10.53 13.65 -4.15
CA LEU A 47 9.49 12.63 -4.07
C LEU A 47 9.55 11.86 -2.75
N PHE A 48 10.74 11.45 -2.29
CA PHE A 48 10.86 10.76 -1.00
C PHE A 48 10.61 11.68 0.20
N PHE A 49 11.00 12.95 0.11
CA PHE A 49 10.64 13.92 1.14
C PHE A 49 9.12 14.07 1.25
N LEU A 50 8.42 14.20 0.12
CA LEU A 50 6.96 14.25 0.09
C LEU A 50 6.34 12.93 0.59
N LEU A 51 6.89 11.78 0.19
CA LEU A 51 6.46 10.45 0.65
C LEU A 51 6.45 10.34 2.17
N PHE A 52 7.49 10.85 2.84
CA PHE A 52 7.62 10.78 4.30
C PHE A 52 6.87 11.88 5.06
N THR A 53 6.51 12.99 4.40
CA THR A 53 5.90 14.17 5.05
C THR A 53 4.41 14.33 4.82
N VAL A 54 3.91 14.02 3.61
CA VAL A 54 2.57 14.45 3.16
C VAL A 54 1.45 13.88 4.04
N GLY A 55 1.55 12.63 4.49
CA GLY A 55 0.52 12.04 5.35
C GLY A 55 0.73 12.27 6.85
N HIS A 56 1.77 13.03 7.25
CA HIS A 56 2.06 13.24 8.67
C HIS A 56 1.06 14.21 9.32
N PRO A 57 0.45 13.88 10.48
CA PRO A 57 -0.61 14.70 11.09
C PRO A 57 -0.24 16.17 11.29
N ALA A 58 0.98 16.46 11.73
CA ALA A 58 1.46 17.84 11.90
C ALA A 58 1.56 18.64 10.58
N VAL A 59 1.88 17.97 9.48
CA VAL A 59 1.98 18.58 8.14
C VAL A 59 0.58 18.78 7.57
N VAL A 60 -0.28 17.77 7.68
CA VAL A 60 -1.69 17.86 7.29
C VAL A 60 -2.37 19.01 8.03
N ALA A 61 -2.29 19.06 9.36
CA ALA A 61 -2.92 20.11 10.16
C ALA A 61 -2.47 21.53 9.75
N ARG A 62 -1.21 21.71 9.34
CA ARG A 62 -0.71 23.01 8.89
C ARG A 62 -1.18 23.35 7.47
N TRP A 63 -1.13 22.41 6.53
CA TRP A 63 -1.31 22.72 5.11
C TRP A 63 -2.73 22.50 4.61
N GLN A 64 -3.49 21.60 5.23
CA GLN A 64 -4.87 21.30 4.82
C GLN A 64 -5.76 22.55 4.76
N PRO A 65 -5.86 23.42 5.79
CA PRO A 65 -6.72 24.61 5.69
C PRO A 65 -6.29 25.59 4.59
N ARG A 66 -5.00 25.61 4.22
CA ARG A 66 -4.45 26.52 3.21
C ARG A 66 -4.70 26.01 1.79
N LEU A 67 -4.43 24.72 1.58
CA LEU A 67 -4.55 24.08 0.27
C LEU A 67 -6.02 23.80 -0.08
N THR A 68 -6.88 23.51 0.90
CA THR A 68 -8.31 23.28 0.64
C THR A 68 -9.18 24.51 0.90
N ALA A 69 -8.61 25.72 0.92
CA ALA A 69 -9.37 26.95 1.13
C ALA A 69 -10.31 27.28 -0.04
N SER A 70 -9.98 26.82 -1.26
CA SER A 70 -10.83 26.92 -2.44
C SER A 70 -10.58 25.73 -3.36
N GLY A 71 -11.52 25.44 -4.26
CA GLY A 71 -11.34 24.35 -5.24
C GLY A 71 -10.11 24.53 -6.12
N GLN A 72 -9.80 25.77 -6.51
CA GLN A 72 -8.60 26.12 -7.29
C GLN A 72 -7.31 25.85 -6.49
N ARG A 73 -7.26 26.24 -5.21
CA ARG A 73 -6.10 25.96 -4.36
C ARG A 73 -5.89 24.47 -4.14
N ALA A 74 -6.97 23.70 -4.08
CA ALA A 74 -6.89 22.26 -3.88
C ALA A 74 -6.20 21.56 -5.07
N LEU A 75 -6.24 22.17 -6.26
CA LEU A 75 -5.60 21.65 -7.47
C LEU A 75 -4.10 21.98 -7.58
N LEU A 76 -3.58 22.91 -6.76
CA LEU A 76 -2.17 23.31 -6.82
C LEU A 76 -1.22 22.14 -6.50
N PHE A 77 -1.59 21.29 -5.55
CA PHE A 77 -0.74 20.17 -5.13
C PHE A 77 -0.68 19.06 -6.19
N PRO A 78 -1.79 18.56 -6.77
CA PRO A 78 -1.74 17.69 -7.94
C PRO A 78 -0.99 18.31 -9.12
N ALA A 79 -1.19 19.60 -9.40
CA ALA A 79 -0.48 20.29 -10.48
C ALA A 79 1.04 20.33 -10.27
N LEU A 80 1.50 20.55 -9.03
CA LEU A 80 2.91 20.46 -8.66
C LEU A 80 3.47 19.06 -8.93
N LEU A 81 2.76 18.00 -8.55
CA LEU A 81 3.21 16.63 -8.76
C LEU A 81 3.28 16.25 -10.24
N ILE A 82 2.31 16.71 -11.04
CA ILE A 82 2.34 16.60 -12.51
C ILE A 82 3.58 17.30 -13.06
N GLY A 83 3.85 18.53 -12.61
CA GLY A 83 5.05 19.28 -13.00
C GLY A 83 6.34 18.55 -12.68
N ILE A 84 6.46 17.95 -11.49
CA ILE A 84 7.62 17.14 -11.08
C ILE A 84 7.78 15.92 -11.98
N LEU A 85 6.70 15.17 -12.23
CA LEU A 85 6.73 13.98 -13.09
C LEU A 85 7.09 14.33 -14.53
N TYR A 86 6.55 15.41 -15.07
CA TYR A 86 6.81 15.81 -16.45
C TYR A 86 8.22 16.36 -16.62
N ALA A 87 8.70 17.15 -15.65
CA ALA A 87 10.09 17.60 -15.62
C ALA A 87 11.05 16.40 -15.59
N TYR A 88 10.73 15.38 -14.79
CA TYR A 88 11.49 14.13 -14.76
C TYR A 88 11.57 13.49 -16.16
N LEU A 89 10.43 13.26 -16.81
CA LEU A 89 10.41 12.65 -18.15
C LEU A 89 11.16 13.47 -19.19
N ILE A 90 10.98 14.79 -19.20
CA ILE A 90 11.62 15.70 -20.16
C ILE A 90 13.15 15.69 -20.01
N VAL A 91 13.65 15.72 -18.77
CA VAL A 91 15.10 15.67 -18.49
C VAL A 91 15.73 14.38 -19.00
N HIS A 92 14.99 13.27 -19.00
CA HIS A 92 15.43 11.99 -19.57
C HIS A 92 15.09 11.83 -21.06
N GLY A 93 14.66 12.89 -21.74
CA GLY A 93 14.44 12.89 -23.20
C GLY A 93 13.10 12.29 -23.64
N HIS A 94 12.14 12.13 -22.74
CA HIS A 94 10.82 11.59 -23.03
C HIS A 94 9.73 12.68 -23.05
N SER A 95 8.79 12.56 -23.99
CA SER A 95 7.64 13.46 -24.06
C SER A 95 6.56 12.99 -23.07
N PRO A 96 6.08 13.87 -22.17
CA PRO A 96 5.01 13.52 -21.23
C PRO A 96 3.63 13.38 -21.91
N PHE A 97 3.52 13.77 -23.18
CA PHE A 97 2.28 13.69 -23.96
C PHE A 97 2.23 12.47 -24.89
N GLN A 98 3.23 11.59 -24.85
CA GLN A 98 3.30 10.43 -25.71
C GLN A 98 2.50 9.25 -25.12
N GLY A 99 1.59 8.68 -25.91
CA GLY A 99 0.80 7.52 -25.50
C GLY A 99 -0.08 7.78 -24.27
N SER A 100 -0.16 6.80 -23.38
CA SER A 100 -0.96 6.86 -22.14
C SER A 100 -0.44 7.86 -21.11
N ALA A 101 0.82 8.30 -21.22
CA ALA A 101 1.41 9.33 -20.36
C ALA A 101 0.61 10.63 -20.37
N GLY A 102 0.06 11.01 -21.53
CA GLY A 102 -0.74 12.22 -21.67
C GLY A 102 -2.05 12.19 -20.87
N LEU A 103 -2.56 11.00 -20.53
CA LEU A 103 -3.79 10.84 -19.74
C LEU A 103 -3.54 10.97 -18.23
N PHE A 104 -2.29 10.98 -17.79
CA PHE A 104 -1.96 11.01 -16.37
C PHE A 104 -2.35 12.30 -15.67
N ILE A 105 -2.43 13.42 -16.41
CA ILE A 105 -2.95 14.67 -15.86
C ILE A 105 -4.38 14.51 -15.35
N PHE A 106 -5.24 13.84 -16.12
CA PHE A 106 -6.62 13.57 -15.73
C PHE A 106 -6.65 12.61 -14.54
N PHE A 107 -5.82 11.57 -14.59
CA PHE A 107 -5.72 10.57 -13.55
C PHE A 107 -5.32 11.15 -12.18
N LEU A 108 -4.31 12.03 -12.12
CA LEU A 108 -3.82 12.62 -10.88
C LEU A 108 -4.75 13.70 -10.31
N VAL A 109 -5.46 14.42 -11.19
CA VAL A 109 -6.37 15.49 -10.79
C VAL A 109 -7.76 14.96 -10.40
N PHE A 110 -8.19 13.85 -11.01
CA PHE A 110 -9.54 13.30 -10.87
C PHE A 110 -10.01 13.11 -9.43
N PRO A 111 -9.23 12.54 -8.49
CA PRO A 111 -9.70 12.35 -7.11
C PRO A 111 -10.00 13.67 -6.41
N THR A 112 -9.16 14.67 -6.64
CA THR A 112 -9.33 16.01 -6.06
C THR A 112 -10.59 16.67 -6.60
N LEU A 113 -10.78 16.66 -7.93
CA LEU A 113 -11.98 17.21 -8.55
C LEU A 113 -13.25 16.47 -8.12
N GLY A 114 -13.22 15.14 -8.07
CA GLY A 114 -14.34 14.31 -7.68
C GLY A 114 -14.81 14.61 -6.25
N PHE A 115 -13.90 14.75 -5.29
CA PHE A 115 -14.26 15.07 -3.92
C PHE A 115 -14.79 16.49 -3.74
N ILE A 116 -14.25 17.45 -4.50
CA ILE A 116 -14.74 18.83 -4.52
C ILE A 116 -16.15 18.89 -5.13
N ALA A 117 -16.35 18.27 -6.29
CA ALA A 117 -17.62 18.30 -7.02
C ALA A 117 -18.75 17.63 -6.23
N LEU A 118 -18.48 16.50 -5.58
CA LEU A 118 -19.46 15.79 -4.76
C LEU A 118 -19.61 16.35 -3.33
N GLN A 119 -18.88 17.43 -2.98
CA GLN A 119 -18.89 18.08 -1.65
C GLN A 119 -18.70 17.08 -0.50
N ARG A 120 -17.80 16.11 -0.65
CA ARG A 120 -17.63 14.98 0.29
C ARG A 120 -16.74 15.31 1.50
N VAL A 121 -16.53 16.58 1.80
CA VAL A 121 -15.70 17.03 2.93
C VAL A 121 -16.39 16.65 4.24
N ASP A 122 -15.70 15.90 5.10
CA ASP A 122 -16.19 15.44 6.42
C ASP A 122 -17.51 14.62 6.40
N ALA A 123 -17.99 14.23 5.21
CA ALA A 123 -19.21 13.44 5.08
C ALA A 123 -18.99 11.97 5.50
N PRO A 124 -20.03 11.26 5.97
CA PRO A 124 -19.97 9.81 6.22
C PRO A 124 -19.55 9.06 4.97
N VAL A 125 -18.76 7.98 5.10
CA VAL A 125 -18.27 7.19 3.96
C VAL A 125 -19.42 6.69 3.08
N ALA A 126 -19.28 6.85 1.77
CA ALA A 126 -20.21 6.41 0.75
C ALA A 126 -19.49 5.56 -0.30
N TRP A 127 -20.27 4.87 -1.13
CA TRP A 127 -19.72 4.03 -2.18
C TRP A 127 -18.95 4.83 -3.25
N SER A 128 -19.23 6.12 -3.42
CA SER A 128 -18.44 7.00 -4.28
C SER A 128 -16.98 7.11 -3.84
N ASP A 129 -16.68 7.04 -2.53
CA ASP A 129 -15.30 7.03 -2.03
C ASP A 129 -14.54 5.78 -2.49
N VAL A 130 -15.22 4.62 -2.50
CA VAL A 130 -14.66 3.34 -2.97
C VAL A 130 -14.51 3.36 -4.50
N ILE A 131 -15.47 3.92 -5.23
CA ILE A 131 -15.38 4.08 -6.68
C ILE A 131 -14.20 4.96 -7.07
N PHE A 132 -14.00 6.10 -6.40
CA PHE A 132 -12.84 6.96 -6.65
C PHE A 132 -11.52 6.26 -6.37
N LEU A 133 -11.45 5.46 -5.30
CA LEU A 133 -10.30 4.62 -5.04
C LEU A 133 -10.04 3.63 -6.20
N LEU A 134 -11.06 2.91 -6.66
CA LEU A 134 -10.91 1.93 -7.75
C LEU A 134 -10.49 2.60 -9.07
N LEU A 135 -11.01 3.79 -9.34
CA LEU A 135 -10.61 4.61 -10.49
C LEU A 135 -9.17 5.12 -10.41
N ILE A 136 -8.53 5.07 -9.23
CA ILE A 136 -7.09 5.29 -9.08
C ILE A 136 -6.36 3.95 -9.25
N VAL A 137 -6.71 2.94 -8.45
CA VAL A 137 -5.91 1.71 -8.34
C VAL A 137 -5.90 0.90 -9.64
N ILE A 138 -7.04 0.77 -10.32
CA ILE A 138 -7.14 -0.06 -11.54
C ILE A 138 -6.28 0.55 -12.66
N PRO A 139 -6.40 1.83 -13.04
CA PRO A 139 -5.53 2.38 -14.06
C PRO A 139 -4.05 2.39 -13.64
N ALA A 140 -3.73 2.65 -12.37
CA ALA A 140 -2.35 2.64 -11.88
C ALA A 140 -1.65 1.29 -12.01
N THR A 141 -2.41 0.19 -12.03
CA THR A 141 -1.88 -1.18 -12.15
C THR A 141 -1.98 -1.72 -13.58
N SER A 142 -2.94 -1.24 -14.39
CA SER A 142 -3.19 -1.74 -15.74
C SER A 142 -2.58 -0.89 -16.87
N ILE A 143 -2.31 0.40 -16.64
CA ILE A 143 -1.79 1.29 -17.70
C ILE A 143 -0.26 1.25 -17.70
N SER A 144 0.31 0.74 -18.80
CA SER A 144 1.75 0.94 -19.09
C SER A 144 1.96 2.35 -19.65
N PHE A 145 2.95 3.06 -19.13
CA PHE A 145 3.35 4.40 -19.61
C PHE A 145 4.15 4.38 -20.92
N GLY A 146 4.51 3.20 -21.42
CA GLY A 146 5.34 3.05 -22.62
C GLY A 146 6.80 3.50 -22.46
N VAL A 147 7.17 4.13 -21.35
CA VAL A 147 8.51 4.58 -21.00
C VAL A 147 8.89 4.13 -19.60
N GLY A 148 10.19 3.86 -19.36
CA GLY A 148 10.70 3.58 -18.03
C GLY A 148 10.46 4.77 -17.11
N THR A 149 10.04 4.53 -15.87
CA THR A 149 9.89 5.59 -14.86
C THR A 149 10.62 5.26 -13.56
N SER A 150 11.45 4.22 -13.58
CA SER A 150 12.35 3.84 -12.47
C SER A 150 13.08 5.06 -11.95
N LEU A 151 13.42 5.11 -10.66
CA LEU A 151 14.15 6.22 -10.07
C LEU A 151 15.32 5.65 -9.26
N PRO A 152 16.55 5.60 -9.81
CA PRO A 152 17.08 6.28 -11.02
C PRO A 152 16.52 5.77 -12.37
N PHE A 153 16.50 6.61 -13.42
CA PHE A 153 15.81 6.31 -14.70
C PHE A 153 16.35 5.07 -15.41
N LYS A 154 17.68 4.96 -15.58
CA LYS A 154 18.36 3.77 -16.12
C LYS A 154 18.70 2.71 -15.06
N GLY A 155 18.24 2.91 -13.83
CA GLY A 155 18.58 2.07 -12.68
C GLY A 155 17.52 1.05 -12.28
N SER A 156 17.92 0.18 -11.36
CA SER A 156 17.02 -0.69 -10.59
C SER A 156 16.62 0.00 -9.28
N GLY A 157 16.05 1.21 -9.38
CA GLY A 157 15.70 2.04 -8.24
C GLY A 157 14.73 1.41 -7.24
N PHE A 158 14.55 2.05 -6.07
CA PHE A 158 13.68 1.56 -4.99
C PHE A 158 12.20 1.56 -5.35
N SER A 159 11.81 2.45 -6.25
CA SER A 159 10.47 2.56 -6.81
C SER A 159 10.59 3.29 -8.15
N ASN A 160 9.45 3.68 -8.72
CA ASN A 160 9.39 4.51 -9.91
C ASN A 160 8.68 5.83 -9.61
N ALA A 161 9.09 6.91 -10.28
CA ALA A 161 8.63 8.27 -10.04
C ALA A 161 7.11 8.39 -10.15
N MET A 162 6.53 7.71 -11.14
CA MET A 162 5.08 7.68 -11.35
C MET A 162 4.34 7.09 -10.15
N ARG A 163 4.73 5.89 -9.70
CA ARG A 163 4.12 5.21 -8.55
C ARG A 163 4.19 6.07 -7.30
N LEU A 164 5.32 6.72 -7.04
CA LEU A 164 5.47 7.67 -5.93
C LEU A 164 4.49 8.84 -6.07
N VAL A 165 4.39 9.45 -7.25
CA VAL A 165 3.44 10.54 -7.53
C VAL A 165 1.98 10.10 -7.32
N ILE A 166 1.61 8.89 -7.76
CA ILE A 166 0.27 8.33 -7.55
C ILE A 166 -0.02 8.18 -6.05
N MET A 167 0.92 7.61 -5.30
CA MET A 167 0.77 7.44 -3.85
C MET A 167 0.62 8.78 -3.13
N ILE A 168 1.50 9.75 -3.42
CA ILE A 168 1.47 11.08 -2.81
C ILE A 168 0.16 11.79 -3.17
N SER A 169 -0.31 11.67 -4.41
CA SER A 169 -1.59 12.22 -4.87
C SER A 169 -2.78 11.58 -4.16
N ALA A 170 -2.77 10.26 -3.96
CA ALA A 170 -3.81 9.55 -3.24
C ALA A 170 -3.85 9.98 -1.76
N VAL A 171 -2.70 10.08 -1.10
CA VAL A 171 -2.62 10.56 0.29
C VAL A 171 -3.15 11.99 0.39
N TYR A 172 -2.81 12.85 -0.57
CA TYR A 172 -3.35 14.21 -0.61
C TYR A 172 -4.88 14.22 -0.82
N GLY A 173 -5.38 13.54 -1.84
CA GLY A 173 -6.81 13.47 -2.15
C GLY A 173 -7.63 12.94 -0.96
N PHE A 174 -7.18 11.86 -0.33
CA PHE A 174 -7.91 11.26 0.79
C PHE A 174 -7.69 11.99 2.13
N SER A 175 -6.47 12.45 2.44
CA SER A 175 -6.19 13.06 3.76
C SER A 175 -6.48 14.56 3.82
N TYR A 176 -6.23 15.29 2.73
CA TYR A 176 -6.39 16.75 2.70
C TYR A 176 -7.77 17.14 2.19
N VAL A 177 -8.13 16.68 0.99
CA VAL A 177 -9.35 17.11 0.31
C VAL A 177 -10.57 16.41 0.91
N ARG A 178 -10.55 15.08 0.97
CA ARG A 178 -11.63 14.26 1.53
C ARG A 178 -11.67 14.25 3.07
N ARG A 179 -10.53 14.52 3.71
CA ARG A 179 -10.34 14.50 5.18
C ARG A 179 -10.61 13.13 5.82
N LEU A 180 -10.28 12.05 5.12
CA LEU A 180 -10.37 10.70 5.66
C LEU A 180 -9.41 10.56 6.86
N PRO A 181 -9.91 10.27 8.08
CA PRO A 181 -9.03 10.15 9.23
C PRO A 181 -8.27 8.82 9.21
N ASN A 182 -7.10 8.81 9.84
CA ASN A 182 -6.28 7.62 10.07
C ASN A 182 -5.76 6.91 8.80
N VAL A 183 -5.57 7.62 7.66
CA VAL A 183 -4.89 7.03 6.50
C VAL A 183 -3.52 6.43 6.87
N GLY A 184 -2.83 7.01 7.86
CA GLY A 184 -1.68 6.37 8.50
C GLY A 184 -0.41 6.36 7.65
N PHE A 185 -0.35 7.19 6.60
CA PHE A 185 0.74 7.23 5.64
C PHE A 185 1.86 8.19 6.08
N TYR A 186 2.60 7.81 7.12
CA TYR A 186 3.78 8.55 7.57
C TYR A 186 4.74 7.62 8.32
N LEU A 187 6.04 7.85 8.22
CA LEU A 187 7.01 7.05 8.94
C LEU A 187 7.08 7.47 10.41
N THR A 188 6.81 6.53 11.31
CA THR A 188 6.99 6.71 12.75
C THR A 188 7.66 5.48 13.33
N PHE A 189 8.47 5.67 14.36
CA PHE A 189 9.13 4.57 15.05
C PHE A 189 8.56 4.44 16.45
N ARG A 190 7.96 3.29 16.73
CA ARG A 190 7.43 2.89 18.04
C ARG A 190 7.70 1.41 18.24
N TRP A 191 8.35 1.06 19.34
CA TRP A 191 8.68 -0.33 19.68
C TRP A 191 7.44 -1.23 19.74
N ASN A 192 6.37 -0.77 20.37
CA ASN A 192 5.12 -1.54 20.45
C ASN A 192 4.55 -1.86 19.05
N TYR A 193 4.66 -0.94 18.10
CA TYR A 193 4.16 -1.14 16.75
C TYR A 193 5.05 -2.13 15.99
N LEU A 194 6.36 -2.06 16.21
CA LEU A 194 7.31 -3.03 15.67
C LEU A 194 7.03 -4.44 16.20
N PHE A 195 6.80 -4.61 17.50
CA PHE A 195 6.47 -5.93 18.06
C PHE A 195 5.14 -6.48 17.54
N ILE A 196 4.13 -5.64 17.32
CA ILE A 196 2.87 -6.06 16.67
C ILE A 196 3.15 -6.54 15.24
N ALA A 197 3.92 -5.79 14.47
CA ALA A 197 4.27 -6.15 13.09
C ALA A 197 5.07 -7.46 13.03
N LEU A 198 6.11 -7.60 13.86
CA LEU A 198 6.92 -8.81 13.94
C LEU A 198 6.10 -10.01 14.43
N GLY A 199 5.21 -9.83 15.41
CA GLY A 199 4.32 -10.87 15.88
C GLY A 199 3.33 -11.34 14.79
N ALA A 200 2.78 -10.42 14.00
CA ALA A 200 1.91 -10.75 12.88
C ALA A 200 2.66 -11.51 11.78
N TRP A 201 3.87 -11.05 11.42
CA TRP A 201 4.74 -11.75 10.47
C TRP A 201 5.12 -13.16 10.96
N LEU A 202 5.60 -13.30 12.19
CA LEU A 202 5.96 -14.61 12.76
C LEU A 202 4.77 -15.57 12.82
N SER A 203 3.58 -15.07 13.15
CA SER A 203 2.35 -15.88 13.17
C SER A 203 2.00 -16.39 11.77
N PHE A 204 2.12 -15.55 10.75
CA PHE A 204 1.95 -15.96 9.36
C PHE A 204 3.01 -16.97 8.93
N LEU A 205 4.27 -16.73 9.28
CA LEU A 205 5.39 -17.61 8.94
C LEU A 205 5.20 -19.01 9.55
N LEU A 206 4.81 -19.07 10.82
CA LEU A 206 4.52 -20.32 11.52
C LEU A 206 3.39 -21.08 10.83
N LEU A 207 2.32 -20.39 10.43
CA LEU A 207 1.20 -21.00 9.71
C LEU A 207 1.67 -21.58 8.36
N VAL A 208 2.41 -20.80 7.57
CA VAL A 208 2.95 -21.26 6.28
C VAL A 208 3.90 -22.44 6.48
N ALA A 209 4.76 -22.41 7.50
CA ALA A 209 5.65 -23.53 7.81
C ALA A 209 4.87 -24.80 8.18
N VAL A 210 3.80 -24.69 8.98
CA VAL A 210 2.94 -25.84 9.31
C VAL A 210 2.27 -26.37 8.04
N LEU A 211 1.63 -25.50 7.24
CA LEU A 211 0.96 -25.90 6.00
C LEU A 211 1.93 -26.50 4.99
N GLY A 212 3.12 -25.94 4.85
CA GLY A 212 4.16 -26.39 3.93
C GLY A 212 4.81 -27.69 4.33
N TYR A 213 4.92 -27.96 5.64
CA TYR A 213 5.39 -29.25 6.15
C TYR A 213 4.39 -30.36 5.81
N PHE A 214 3.11 -30.16 6.12
CA PHE A 214 2.06 -31.14 5.80
C PHE A 214 1.76 -31.23 4.29
N GLY A 215 1.89 -30.12 3.57
CA GLY A 215 1.68 -30.04 2.13
C GLY A 215 2.89 -30.45 1.28
N LYS A 216 4.03 -30.76 1.91
CA LYS A 216 5.30 -31.15 1.26
C LYS A 216 5.79 -30.15 0.20
N PHE A 217 5.56 -28.86 0.42
CA PHE A 217 6.02 -27.79 -0.47
C PHE A 217 7.08 -26.87 0.17
N LEU A 218 7.55 -27.18 1.39
CA LEU A 218 8.70 -26.49 1.96
C LEU A 218 10.00 -27.02 1.38
N ASN A 219 10.78 -26.13 0.76
CA ASN A 219 12.14 -26.42 0.37
C ASN A 219 13.14 -25.67 1.25
N LEU A 220 13.74 -26.37 2.22
CA LEU A 220 14.69 -25.78 3.17
C LEU A 220 16.12 -25.64 2.63
N THR A 221 16.36 -25.90 1.33
CA THR A 221 17.67 -25.71 0.71
C THR A 221 17.96 -24.22 0.50
N GLY A 222 18.21 -23.49 1.58
CA GLY A 222 18.42 -22.04 1.57
C GLY A 222 19.76 -21.60 0.98
N HIS A 223 19.85 -20.30 0.69
CA HIS A 223 21.11 -19.62 0.38
C HIS A 223 22.03 -19.57 1.61
N ASP A 224 23.34 -19.40 1.43
CA ASP A 224 24.24 -19.08 2.53
C ASP A 224 23.93 -17.66 3.07
N ILE A 225 23.09 -17.64 4.11
CA ILE A 225 22.56 -16.44 4.76
C ILE A 225 23.69 -15.56 5.34
N LEU A 226 24.87 -16.14 5.58
CA LEU A 226 26.01 -15.43 6.17
C LEU A 226 26.92 -14.77 5.13
N SER A 227 26.68 -14.96 3.83
CA SER A 227 27.48 -14.32 2.79
C SER A 227 27.19 -12.81 2.67
N SER A 228 28.24 -12.01 2.52
CA SER A 228 28.11 -10.55 2.36
C SER A 228 27.39 -10.15 1.08
N THR A 229 27.52 -10.97 0.03
CA THR A 229 26.79 -10.84 -1.23
C THR A 229 25.29 -11.04 -1.05
N PHE A 230 24.89 -12.05 -0.26
CA PHE A 230 23.48 -12.28 0.05
C PHE A 230 22.89 -11.12 0.86
N MET A 231 23.59 -10.63 1.89
CA MET A 231 23.13 -9.48 2.68
C MET A 231 22.93 -8.21 1.85
N TYR A 232 23.80 -7.96 0.87
CA TYR A 232 23.68 -6.82 -0.04
C TYR A 232 22.44 -6.94 -0.95
N GLU A 233 22.29 -8.07 -1.66
CA GLU A 233 21.14 -8.27 -2.55
C GLU A 233 19.82 -8.35 -1.76
N TYR A 234 19.81 -9.02 -0.60
CA TYR A 234 18.65 -9.07 0.28
C TYR A 234 18.22 -7.67 0.73
N LEU A 235 19.15 -6.83 1.19
CA LEU A 235 18.81 -5.47 1.64
C LEU A 235 18.30 -4.62 0.47
N LYS A 236 18.92 -4.75 -0.70
CA LYS A 236 18.50 -4.06 -1.93
C LYS A 236 17.09 -4.46 -2.34
N ASP A 237 16.78 -5.75 -2.39
CA ASP A 237 15.44 -6.25 -2.71
C ASP A 237 14.43 -5.94 -1.63
N PHE A 238 14.81 -6.00 -0.34
CA PHE A 238 13.95 -5.59 0.77
C PHE A 238 13.51 -4.14 0.64
N VAL A 239 14.44 -3.21 0.41
CA VAL A 239 14.11 -1.79 0.22
C VAL A 239 13.28 -1.57 -1.05
N ARG A 240 13.59 -2.29 -2.13
CA ARG A 240 12.84 -2.23 -3.38
C ARG A 240 11.41 -2.76 -3.22
N ILE A 241 11.20 -3.86 -2.51
CA ILE A 241 9.88 -4.41 -2.21
C ILE A 241 9.11 -3.45 -1.31
N PHE A 242 9.77 -2.91 -0.27
CA PHE A 242 9.15 -1.98 0.66
C PHE A 242 8.66 -0.70 -0.03
N CYS A 243 9.53 0.00 -0.75
CA CYS A 243 9.20 1.26 -1.41
C CYS A 243 8.45 1.09 -2.73
N GLY A 244 8.75 0.03 -3.47
CA GLY A 244 8.15 -0.28 -4.75
C GLY A 244 6.75 -0.80 -4.57
N THR A 245 6.59 -1.92 -3.88
CA THR A 245 5.34 -2.71 -3.91
C THR A 245 4.55 -2.54 -2.63
N ALA A 246 5.14 -2.84 -1.48
CA ALA A 246 4.41 -2.92 -0.21
C ALA A 246 3.80 -1.58 0.22
N LEU A 247 4.54 -0.46 0.16
CA LEU A 247 3.98 0.85 0.52
C LEU A 247 2.83 1.27 -0.41
N PHE A 248 2.93 0.95 -1.71
CA PHE A 248 1.88 1.25 -2.67
C PHE A 248 0.61 0.46 -2.34
N GLU A 249 0.73 -0.86 -2.24
CA GLU A 249 -0.41 -1.75 -2.01
C GLU A 249 -1.04 -1.49 -0.65
N GLU A 250 -0.25 -1.39 0.42
CA GLU A 250 -0.79 -1.19 1.77
C GLU A 250 -1.38 0.22 1.97
N LEU A 251 -0.94 1.25 1.23
CA LEU A 251 -1.61 2.55 1.21
C LEU A 251 -3.04 2.39 0.69
N PHE A 252 -3.20 1.80 -0.49
CA PHE A 252 -4.50 1.69 -1.14
C PHE A 252 -5.42 0.69 -0.44
N LEU A 253 -4.88 -0.44 0.02
CA LEU A 253 -5.66 -1.51 0.62
C LEU A 253 -5.94 -1.30 2.11
N ARG A 254 -4.98 -0.77 2.89
CA ARG A 254 -5.17 -0.58 4.34
C ARG A 254 -5.51 0.84 4.68
N GLY A 255 -4.62 1.76 4.30
CA GLY A 255 -4.75 3.18 4.62
C GLY A 255 -6.07 3.77 4.09
N ILE A 256 -6.50 3.32 2.90
CA ILE A 256 -7.71 3.81 2.23
C ILE A 256 -8.83 2.76 2.22
N LEU A 257 -8.73 1.63 1.52
CA LEU A 257 -9.86 0.69 1.33
C LEU A 257 -10.38 0.11 2.65
N GLN A 258 -9.51 -0.50 3.46
CA GLN A 258 -9.90 -1.08 4.75
C GLN A 258 -10.44 -0.01 5.69
N ASN A 259 -9.83 1.17 5.71
CA ASN A 259 -10.31 2.31 6.49
C ASN A 259 -11.73 2.73 6.07
N LEU A 260 -11.99 2.88 4.76
CA LEU A 260 -13.32 3.21 4.22
C LEU A 260 -14.36 2.14 4.56
N ILE A 261 -14.05 0.87 4.32
CA ILE A 261 -14.97 -0.25 4.60
C ILE A 261 -15.23 -0.36 6.10
N THR A 262 -14.20 -0.25 6.95
CA THR A 262 -14.35 -0.31 8.41
C THR A 262 -15.30 0.76 8.90
N ARG A 263 -15.15 2.01 8.45
CA ARG A 263 -16.08 3.10 8.79
C ARG A 263 -17.49 2.81 8.28
N LYS A 264 -17.62 2.39 7.02
CA LYS A 264 -18.92 2.10 6.41
C LYS A 264 -19.69 1.00 7.15
N VAL A 265 -19.00 -0.07 7.55
CA VAL A 265 -19.60 -1.22 8.25
C VAL A 265 -19.91 -0.85 9.70
N THR A 266 -18.95 -0.26 10.41
CA THR A 266 -19.10 0.03 11.85
C THR A 266 -20.08 1.16 12.13
N ASP A 267 -20.27 2.10 11.21
CA ASP A 267 -21.27 3.17 11.32
C ASP A 267 -22.68 2.71 10.89
N SER A 268 -22.81 1.48 10.36
CA SER A 268 -24.10 0.93 9.97
C SER A 268 -24.75 0.14 11.11
N PRO A 269 -26.07 0.32 11.36
CA PRO A 269 -26.80 -0.51 12.32
C PRO A 269 -26.96 -1.97 11.85
N ARG A 270 -26.62 -2.28 10.59
CA ARG A 270 -26.81 -3.61 9.96
C ARG A 270 -25.47 -4.32 9.68
N TRP A 271 -24.54 -4.32 10.64
CA TRP A 271 -23.23 -4.98 10.48
C TRP A 271 -23.35 -6.46 10.02
N ASN A 272 -24.32 -7.20 10.58
CA ASN A 272 -24.60 -8.59 10.20
C ASN A 272 -24.91 -8.76 8.71
N ALA A 273 -25.51 -7.74 8.07
CA ALA A 273 -25.78 -7.77 6.64
C ALA A 273 -24.48 -7.69 5.83
N TYR A 274 -23.52 -6.86 6.25
CA TYR A 274 -22.20 -6.79 5.61
C TYR A 274 -21.41 -8.08 5.79
N LEU A 275 -21.48 -8.71 6.97
CA LEU A 275 -20.87 -10.02 7.20
C LEU A 275 -21.48 -11.07 6.26
N LYS A 276 -22.82 -11.19 6.24
CA LYS A 276 -23.53 -12.18 5.43
C LYS A 276 -23.30 -11.98 3.92
N TRP A 277 -23.53 -10.77 3.42
CA TRP A 277 -23.40 -10.48 1.99
C TRP A 277 -21.94 -10.42 1.54
N GLY A 278 -21.04 -9.92 2.40
CA GLY A 278 -19.60 -10.02 2.17
C GLY A 278 -19.16 -11.46 2.03
N PHE A 279 -19.56 -12.34 2.96
CA PHE A 279 -19.25 -13.76 2.89
C PHE A 279 -19.78 -14.39 1.59
N ILE A 280 -21.07 -14.22 1.29
CA ILE A 280 -21.68 -14.79 0.08
C ILE A 280 -20.93 -14.33 -1.18
N PHE A 281 -20.71 -13.02 -1.31
CA PHE A 281 -20.04 -12.45 -2.49
C PHE A 281 -18.62 -12.99 -2.64
N PHE A 282 -17.80 -12.92 -1.59
CA PHE A 282 -16.40 -13.35 -1.66
C PHE A 282 -16.23 -14.87 -1.74
N PHE A 283 -17.17 -15.64 -1.19
CA PHE A 283 -17.16 -17.09 -1.33
C PHE A 283 -17.46 -17.52 -2.77
N VAL A 284 -18.47 -16.89 -3.41
CA VAL A 284 -18.76 -17.10 -4.83
C VAL A 284 -17.60 -16.64 -5.70
N LEU A 285 -17.02 -15.47 -5.42
CA LEU A 285 -15.87 -14.98 -6.18
C LEU A 285 -14.65 -15.90 -6.04
N SER A 286 -14.39 -16.43 -4.84
CA SER A 286 -13.33 -17.42 -4.60
C SER A 286 -13.57 -18.72 -5.36
N PHE A 287 -14.83 -19.18 -5.45
CA PHE A 287 -15.18 -20.32 -6.29
C PHE A 287 -14.91 -20.04 -7.76
N VAL A 288 -15.37 -18.89 -8.28
CA VAL A 288 -15.17 -18.51 -9.68
C VAL A 288 -13.68 -18.38 -10.01
N THR A 289 -12.90 -17.71 -9.17
CA THR A 289 -11.44 -17.58 -9.34
C THR A 289 -10.76 -18.94 -9.34
N GLY A 290 -11.08 -19.81 -8.36
CA GLY A 290 -10.53 -21.15 -8.28
C GLY A 290 -10.88 -22.00 -9.50
N TYR A 291 -12.13 -21.98 -9.92
CA TYR A 291 -12.63 -22.72 -11.06
C TYR A 291 -11.98 -22.27 -12.38
N LEU A 292 -11.70 -20.98 -12.54
CA LEU A 292 -11.12 -20.45 -13.79
C LEU A 292 -9.60 -20.59 -13.86
N VAL A 293 -8.89 -20.58 -12.73
CA VAL A 293 -7.41 -20.59 -12.71
C VAL A 293 -6.86 -21.97 -12.43
N GLU A 294 -7.32 -22.66 -11.39
CA GLU A 294 -6.80 -23.98 -11.00
C GLU A 294 -7.92 -24.85 -10.38
N PRO A 295 -8.76 -25.51 -11.20
CA PRO A 295 -9.96 -26.19 -10.75
C PRO A 295 -9.73 -27.18 -9.59
N LYS A 296 -8.59 -27.88 -9.59
CA LYS A 296 -8.23 -28.87 -8.57
C LYS A 296 -8.05 -28.27 -7.16
N LEU A 297 -7.68 -27.00 -7.07
CA LEU A 297 -7.45 -26.28 -5.81
C LEU A 297 -8.52 -25.22 -5.53
N THR A 298 -9.65 -25.23 -6.25
CA THR A 298 -10.78 -24.29 -6.03
C THR A 298 -11.25 -24.26 -4.57
N TRP A 299 -11.21 -25.40 -3.90
CA TRP A 299 -11.64 -25.52 -2.51
C TRP A 299 -10.80 -24.68 -1.53
N PHE A 300 -9.53 -24.40 -1.85
CA PHE A 300 -8.60 -23.75 -0.94
C PHE A 300 -8.90 -22.26 -0.69
N PRO A 301 -9.06 -21.39 -1.71
CA PRO A 301 -9.49 -20.01 -1.50
C PRO A 301 -10.91 -19.91 -0.93
N MET A 302 -11.80 -20.85 -1.26
CA MET A 302 -13.15 -20.94 -0.66
C MET A 302 -13.08 -21.23 0.84
N LEU A 303 -12.30 -22.24 1.24
CA LEU A 303 -12.07 -22.59 2.64
C LEU A 303 -11.43 -21.41 3.37
N THR A 304 -10.41 -20.79 2.78
CA THR A 304 -9.75 -19.62 3.37
C THR A 304 -10.74 -18.49 3.61
N THR A 305 -11.62 -18.21 2.65
CA THR A 305 -12.71 -17.23 2.81
C THR A 305 -13.64 -17.58 3.96
N ALA A 306 -14.10 -18.83 4.04
CA ALA A 306 -14.94 -19.30 5.15
C ALA A 306 -14.25 -19.16 6.51
N LEU A 307 -12.97 -19.50 6.60
CA LEU A 307 -12.17 -19.38 7.82
C LEU A 307 -11.99 -17.92 8.25
N LEU A 308 -11.67 -17.02 7.33
CA LEU A 308 -11.48 -15.60 7.65
C LEU A 308 -12.79 -14.92 8.09
N PHE A 309 -13.90 -15.20 7.41
CA PHE A 309 -15.22 -14.70 7.82
C PHE A 309 -15.70 -15.34 9.13
N GLY A 310 -15.43 -16.63 9.34
CA GLY A 310 -15.71 -17.33 10.59
C GLY A 310 -14.92 -16.74 11.76
N ALA A 311 -13.62 -16.53 11.59
CA ALA A 311 -12.75 -15.88 12.56
C ALA A 311 -13.25 -14.46 12.88
N ALA A 312 -13.58 -13.67 11.86
CA ALA A 312 -14.18 -12.36 12.05
C ALA A 312 -15.46 -12.43 12.89
N TYR A 313 -16.40 -13.31 12.55
CA TYR A 313 -17.63 -13.50 13.31
C TYR A 313 -17.36 -13.85 14.79
N LEU A 314 -16.45 -14.80 15.05
CA LEU A 314 -16.11 -15.23 16.41
C LEU A 314 -15.50 -14.09 17.24
N ILE A 315 -14.57 -13.33 16.66
CA ILE A 315 -13.91 -12.21 17.33
C ILE A 315 -14.92 -11.07 17.59
N GLU A 316 -15.80 -10.76 16.64
CA GLU A 316 -16.83 -9.72 16.78
C GLU A 316 -17.79 -10.03 17.94
N ARG A 317 -18.11 -11.32 18.19
CA ARG A 317 -18.93 -11.72 19.33
C ARG A 317 -18.27 -11.46 20.68
N GLN A 318 -16.94 -11.40 20.73
CA GLN A 318 -16.20 -11.06 21.94
C GLN A 318 -16.21 -9.55 22.24
N LYS A 319 -16.66 -8.72 21.29
CA LYS A 319 -16.82 -7.26 21.44
C LYS A 319 -15.54 -6.53 21.89
N PHE A 320 -14.37 -7.03 21.48
CA PHE A 320 -13.09 -6.36 21.76
C PHE A 320 -12.93 -5.02 21.05
N GLU A 321 -13.56 -4.87 19.89
CA GLU A 321 -13.53 -3.66 19.06
C GLU A 321 -14.97 -3.28 18.68
N LYS A 322 -15.14 -2.14 17.99
CA LYS A 322 -16.44 -1.74 17.44
C LYS A 322 -16.94 -2.79 16.44
N LEU A 323 -18.21 -3.19 16.57
CA LEU A 323 -18.82 -4.21 15.72
C LEU A 323 -18.65 -3.89 14.23
N GLY A 324 -18.09 -4.84 13.48
CA GLY A 324 -17.85 -4.74 12.04
C GLY A 324 -16.39 -4.47 11.65
N THR A 325 -15.51 -4.22 12.61
CA THR A 325 -14.07 -3.98 12.37
C THR A 325 -13.37 -5.20 11.77
N TYR A 326 -13.56 -6.38 12.33
CA TYR A 326 -12.99 -7.62 11.80
C TYR A 326 -13.75 -8.15 10.59
N THR A 327 -15.03 -7.77 10.44
CA THR A 327 -15.77 -8.01 9.20
C THR A 327 -15.13 -7.27 8.02
N ALA A 328 -14.77 -6.00 8.21
CA ALA A 328 -14.05 -5.20 7.21
C ALA A 328 -12.64 -5.77 6.94
N LEU A 329 -11.96 -6.27 7.98
CA LEU A 329 -10.69 -6.97 7.83
C LEU A 329 -10.84 -8.22 6.97
N ALA A 330 -11.82 -9.09 7.22
CA ALA A 330 -12.08 -10.28 6.41
C ALA A 330 -12.32 -9.91 4.92
N ILE A 331 -13.20 -8.95 4.67
CA ILE A 331 -13.51 -8.45 3.32
C ILE A 331 -12.23 -8.01 2.59
N THR A 332 -11.44 -7.14 3.21
CA THR A 332 -10.22 -6.60 2.57
C THR A 332 -9.09 -7.61 2.47
N SER A 333 -9.04 -8.60 3.35
CA SER A 333 -8.06 -9.69 3.31
C SER A 333 -8.35 -10.64 2.15
N VAL A 334 -9.61 -11.07 2.00
CA VAL A 334 -10.01 -11.94 0.88
C VAL A 334 -9.90 -11.19 -0.45
N PHE A 335 -10.31 -9.92 -0.51
CA PHE A 335 -10.10 -9.10 -1.71
C PHE A 335 -8.62 -9.04 -2.11
N PHE A 336 -7.72 -8.83 -1.15
CA PHE A 336 -6.28 -8.82 -1.39
C PHE A 336 -5.77 -10.15 -1.95
N GLY A 337 -6.18 -11.30 -1.40
CA GLY A 337 -5.76 -12.58 -1.98
C GLY A 337 -6.32 -12.79 -3.38
N LEU A 338 -7.59 -12.45 -3.62
CA LEU A 338 -8.23 -12.67 -4.92
C LEU A 338 -7.62 -11.85 -6.05
N VAL A 339 -7.10 -10.64 -5.80
CA VAL A 339 -6.41 -9.88 -6.86
C VAL A 339 -5.10 -10.55 -7.32
N HIS A 340 -4.54 -11.46 -6.52
CA HIS A 340 -3.33 -12.22 -6.85
C HIS A 340 -3.60 -13.46 -7.71
N PHE A 341 -4.82 -13.63 -8.25
CA PHE A 341 -5.14 -14.73 -9.16
C PHE A 341 -4.23 -14.80 -10.40
N HIS A 342 -3.66 -13.67 -10.80
CA HIS A 342 -2.69 -13.57 -11.90
C HIS A 342 -1.39 -14.36 -11.64
N ALA A 343 -1.11 -14.76 -10.39
CA ALA A 343 0.03 -15.60 -10.05
C ALA A 343 -0.15 -17.06 -10.51
N GLY A 344 -1.35 -17.46 -10.92
CA GLY A 344 -1.62 -18.79 -11.47
C GLY A 344 -1.67 -19.93 -10.45
N SER A 345 -1.52 -19.65 -9.15
CA SER A 345 -1.56 -20.64 -8.07
C SER A 345 -2.69 -20.32 -7.08
N MET A 346 -3.63 -21.25 -6.89
CA MET A 346 -4.70 -21.05 -5.89
C MET A 346 -4.21 -21.20 -4.46
N LEU A 347 -3.12 -21.94 -4.24
CA LEU A 347 -2.41 -21.92 -2.96
C LEU A 347 -1.92 -20.51 -2.64
N PHE A 348 -1.29 -19.83 -3.60
CA PHE A 348 -0.83 -18.45 -3.44
C PHE A 348 -1.99 -17.49 -3.15
N VAL A 349 -3.12 -17.60 -3.86
CA VAL A 349 -4.32 -16.77 -3.60
C VAL A 349 -4.87 -16.96 -2.17
N GLY A 350 -4.95 -18.20 -1.70
CA GLY A 350 -5.38 -18.49 -0.33
C GLY A 350 -4.40 -17.95 0.71
N LEU A 351 -3.10 -18.23 0.57
CA LEU A 351 -2.07 -17.73 1.49
C LEU A 351 -1.97 -16.20 1.47
N ALA A 352 -2.09 -15.57 0.30
CA ALA A 352 -2.15 -14.11 0.17
C ALA A 352 -3.36 -13.55 0.91
N SER A 353 -4.52 -14.22 0.90
CA SER A 353 -5.68 -13.81 1.70
C SER A 353 -5.36 -13.80 3.19
N VAL A 354 -4.65 -14.82 3.68
CA VAL A 354 -4.23 -14.90 5.10
C VAL A 354 -3.16 -13.86 5.42
N ALA A 355 -2.19 -13.63 4.52
CA ALA A 355 -1.20 -12.57 4.66
C ALA A 355 -1.88 -11.19 4.74
N GLY A 356 -2.91 -10.97 3.92
CA GLY A 356 -3.74 -9.77 3.95
C GLY A 356 -4.39 -9.52 5.31
N TRP A 357 -4.75 -10.58 6.04
CA TRP A 357 -5.23 -10.47 7.42
C TRP A 357 -4.12 -10.00 8.36
N ALA A 358 -2.90 -10.51 8.24
CA ALA A 358 -1.75 -10.08 9.05
C ALA A 358 -1.42 -8.59 8.81
N TYR A 359 -1.43 -8.15 7.56
CA TYR A 359 -1.17 -6.75 7.20
C TYR A 359 -2.28 -5.84 7.73
N GLY A 360 -3.53 -6.24 7.50
CA GLY A 360 -4.69 -5.49 7.95
C GLY A 360 -4.84 -5.44 9.46
N TYR A 361 -4.51 -6.51 10.18
CA TYR A 361 -4.46 -6.53 11.65
C TYR A 361 -3.38 -5.58 12.18
N THR A 362 -2.20 -5.60 11.57
CA THR A 362 -1.11 -4.67 11.91
C THR A 362 -1.56 -3.22 11.73
N TYR A 363 -2.23 -2.91 10.61
CA TYR A 363 -2.81 -1.60 10.40
C TYR A 363 -3.92 -1.26 11.42
N LEU A 364 -4.82 -2.20 11.77
CA LEU A 364 -5.85 -1.95 12.79
C LEU A 364 -5.23 -1.51 14.12
N LYS A 365 -4.17 -2.20 14.56
CA LYS A 365 -3.55 -1.94 15.86
C LYS A 365 -2.60 -0.74 15.88
N THR A 366 -2.01 -0.39 14.74
CA THR A 366 -1.02 0.71 14.66
C THR A 366 -1.57 1.99 14.03
N GLN A 367 -2.63 1.88 13.23
CA GLN A 367 -3.16 2.92 12.33
C GLN A 367 -2.06 3.53 11.45
N ASN A 368 -1.11 2.70 11.00
CA ASN A 368 0.06 3.13 10.26
C ASN A 368 0.39 2.17 9.10
N VAL A 369 0.43 2.73 7.89
CA VAL A 369 0.66 1.97 6.64
C VAL A 369 2.10 1.46 6.55
N PHE A 370 3.08 2.19 7.08
CA PHE A 370 4.48 1.78 6.99
C PHE A 370 4.75 0.50 7.79
N TYR A 371 4.04 0.27 8.90
CA TYR A 371 4.11 -0.99 9.63
C TYR A 371 3.41 -2.15 8.91
N ALA A 372 2.26 -1.91 8.27
CA ALA A 372 1.63 -2.93 7.42
C ALA A 372 2.53 -3.29 6.23
N ALA A 373 3.13 -2.27 5.59
CA ALA A 373 4.09 -2.46 4.50
C ALA A 373 5.34 -3.20 4.97
N LEU A 374 5.81 -2.99 6.21
CA LEU A 374 6.91 -3.75 6.78
C LEU A 374 6.56 -5.24 6.88
N VAL A 375 5.37 -5.59 7.39
CA VAL A 375 4.92 -6.99 7.45
C VAL A 375 4.81 -7.58 6.04
N HIS A 376 4.25 -6.83 5.10
CA HIS A 376 4.16 -7.25 3.71
C HIS A 376 5.56 -7.51 3.12
N THR A 377 6.50 -6.58 3.27
CA THR A 377 7.89 -6.78 2.82
C THR A 377 8.51 -8.00 3.47
N LEU A 378 8.35 -8.18 4.78
CA LEU A 378 8.88 -9.36 5.48
C LEU A 378 8.29 -10.67 4.94
N VAL A 379 6.98 -10.70 4.63
CA VAL A 379 6.35 -11.87 4.01
C VAL A 379 6.94 -12.14 2.62
N ASN A 380 7.04 -11.14 1.75
CA ASN A 380 7.63 -11.33 0.42
C ASN A 380 9.11 -11.72 0.49
N SER A 381 9.86 -11.13 1.43
CA SER A 381 11.25 -11.49 1.68
C SER A 381 11.42 -12.84 2.41
N SER A 382 10.34 -13.46 2.89
CA SER A 382 10.42 -14.80 3.49
C SER A 382 10.59 -15.90 2.43
N GLU A 383 10.32 -15.63 1.16
CA GLU A 383 10.64 -16.55 0.06
C GLU A 383 12.13 -16.93 0.05
N PHE A 384 13.01 -15.97 0.35
CA PHE A 384 14.46 -16.21 0.48
C PHE A 384 14.82 -17.23 1.58
N LEU A 385 13.93 -17.44 2.57
CA LEU A 385 14.12 -18.42 3.64
C LEU A 385 13.63 -19.83 3.25
N PHE A 386 12.69 -19.94 2.30
CA PHE A 386 11.91 -21.16 2.09
C PHE A 386 11.85 -21.68 0.64
N HIS A 387 12.43 -20.98 -0.35
CA HIS A 387 12.38 -21.36 -1.79
C HIS A 387 11.01 -21.96 -2.16
N ILE A 388 9.94 -21.20 -1.90
CA ILE A 388 8.53 -21.65 -2.08
C ILE A 388 8.15 -21.58 -3.55
#